data_AF-A0A6V7V9L2-F1
#
_entry.id   AF-A0A6V7V9L2-F1
#
_cell.length_a   1.000
_cell.length_b   1.000
_cell.length_c   1.000
_cell.angle_alpha   90.00
_cell.angle_beta   90.00
_cell.angle_gamma   90.00
#
_symmetry.space_group_name_H-M   'P 1'
#
loop_
_entity.id
_entity.type
_entity.pdbx_description
1 polymer ?
#
loop_
_entity_poly.entity_id
_entity_poly.type
_entity_poly.pdbx_seq_one_letter_code
_entity_poly.pdbx_strand_id
1 'polypeptide(L)'
;MAEGNSLYDEIGSEINEALQMSGKSLEERYMHLARAEEMILKQDNSSVLDNFLDEMVQFIHEKEQKIRCFAINFIEKACKKDPEVFKRAIATLSWALTDQSGGVIIQKKAINTCTQLYPVLLRWASQKRSTDDEAKNCWETFSMLKNKIMQTVDSENEGIKTMAFKFLEMLIICQLPKTEFSETPRTSNQQISLDEIGRDSFISWRQLQSEAIKSFNSLIEHMASTHITSLNLVTAISSTCNIARQRPEKMADVVSALEQLHLNLPPTLGTSQVKSVRKELKMHLLRMMKHPGSFTLHNLHARMKQLLIELGATPSEIQRAMPGPNEIDAALKRRLAAATAARKLQQTESGTDEKPSRKKPHSGEKLSDSLQDEDLDLRDTKRLKLGEDEDYDDGTIDLYRQLDDPDSASAATQKAIDITTEFVLERLSISVVGYFKELFKNMKRCFFNWDYQFITKFWLFSFLWVSYV
;
A
#
# COMPACT_ATOMS: atom_id res chain seq x y z
N MET A 1 -11.38 38.89 -21.09
CA MET A 1 -10.05 39.48 -20.83
C MET A 1 -9.97 40.14 -19.46
N ALA A 2 -10.98 40.89 -19.00
CA ALA A 2 -10.97 41.50 -17.65
C ALA A 2 -11.01 40.47 -16.48
N GLU A 3 -11.82 39.41 -16.58
CA GLU A 3 -11.89 38.36 -15.54
C GLU A 3 -10.61 37.53 -15.42
N GLY A 4 -9.92 37.30 -16.54
CA GLY A 4 -8.64 36.57 -16.55
C GLY A 4 -7.57 37.29 -15.75
N ASN A 5 -7.35 38.59 -16.00
CA ASN A 5 -6.38 39.38 -15.25
C ASN A 5 -6.72 39.45 -13.75
N SER A 6 -8.00 39.57 -13.39
CA SER A 6 -8.42 39.57 -11.99
C SER A 6 -8.04 38.28 -11.25
N LEU A 7 -8.14 37.13 -11.92
CA LEU A 7 -7.78 35.84 -11.31
C LEU A 7 -6.26 35.73 -11.08
N TYR A 8 -5.44 36.14 -12.06
CA TYR A 8 -3.97 36.13 -11.90
C TYR A 8 -3.54 37.06 -10.76
N ASP A 9 -4.15 38.24 -10.66
CA ASP A 9 -3.86 39.19 -9.58
C ASP A 9 -4.27 38.64 -8.21
N GLU A 10 -5.43 37.96 -8.12
CA GLU A 10 -5.92 37.34 -6.89
C GLU A 10 -5.03 36.18 -6.43
N ILE A 11 -4.65 35.27 -7.34
CA ILE A 11 -3.73 34.18 -7.05
C ILE A 11 -2.37 34.74 -6.59
N GLY A 12 -1.83 35.72 -7.34
CA GLY A 12 -0.58 36.38 -6.98
C GLY A 12 -0.65 37.06 -5.61
N SER A 13 -1.79 37.68 -5.28
CA SER A 13 -2.02 38.27 -3.96
C SER A 13 -1.98 37.21 -2.86
N GLU A 14 -2.70 36.10 -2.99
CA GLU A 14 -2.69 35.02 -1.98
C GLU A 14 -1.28 34.41 -1.79
N ILE A 15 -0.53 34.20 -2.88
CA ILE A 15 0.86 33.73 -2.80
C ILE A 15 1.77 34.72 -2.07
N ASN A 16 1.65 36.01 -2.40
CA ASN A 16 2.41 37.08 -1.73
C ASN A 16 2.06 37.18 -0.24
N GLU A 17 0.78 37.04 0.10
CA GLU A 17 0.33 37.04 1.49
C GLU A 17 0.90 35.85 2.26
N ALA A 18 1.10 34.69 1.62
CA ALA A 18 1.76 33.53 2.21
C ALA A 18 3.29 33.68 2.37
N LEU A 19 3.96 34.42 1.48
CA LEU A 19 5.41 34.70 1.55
C LEU A 19 5.77 35.66 2.69
N GLN A 20 4.85 36.53 3.10
CA GLN A 20 5.11 37.48 4.18
C GLN A 20 5.29 36.79 5.53
N MET A 21 6.54 36.75 5.99
CA MET A 21 6.95 36.12 7.26
C MET A 21 6.60 36.97 8.51
N SER A 22 6.36 38.27 8.35
CA SER A 22 6.24 39.19 9.49
C SER A 22 4.77 39.32 9.93
N GLY A 23 4.49 38.91 11.18
CA GLY A 23 3.20 39.16 11.85
C GLY A 23 2.09 38.17 11.55
N LYS A 24 2.29 37.22 10.61
CA LYS A 24 1.32 36.17 10.28
C LYS A 24 1.63 34.86 10.97
N SER A 25 0.59 34.18 11.42
CA SER A 25 0.70 32.82 11.96
C SER A 25 0.96 31.80 10.84
N LEU A 26 1.52 30.64 11.22
CA LEU A 26 1.71 29.52 10.29
C LEU A 26 0.40 29.07 9.64
N GLU A 27 -0.71 29.10 10.39
CA GLU A 27 -2.02 28.70 9.89
C GLU A 27 -2.56 29.67 8.85
N GLU A 28 -2.42 30.98 9.06
CA GLU A 28 -2.83 31.98 8.07
C GLU A 28 -2.04 31.83 6.77
N ARG A 29 -0.72 31.63 6.85
CA ARG A 29 0.13 31.38 5.67
C ARG A 29 -0.34 30.12 4.91
N TYR A 30 -0.65 29.06 5.65
CA TYR A 30 -1.18 27.83 5.06
C TYR A 30 -2.55 28.05 4.39
N MET A 31 -3.45 28.83 5.00
CA MET A 31 -4.75 29.14 4.42
C MET A 31 -4.63 29.92 3.10
N HIS A 32 -3.73 30.90 3.04
CA HIS A 32 -3.45 31.64 1.80
C HIS A 32 -2.93 30.72 0.69
N LEU A 33 -1.99 29.84 1.02
CA LEU A 33 -1.50 28.81 0.08
C LEU A 33 -2.60 27.87 -0.40
N ALA A 34 -3.47 27.41 0.51
CA ALA A 34 -4.57 26.52 0.17
C ALA A 34 -5.58 27.17 -0.78
N ARG A 35 -5.89 28.47 -0.59
CA ARG A 35 -6.74 29.23 -1.51
C ARG A 35 -6.09 29.40 -2.88
N ALA A 36 -4.80 29.77 -2.91
CA ALA A 36 -4.04 29.87 -4.15
C ALA A 36 -4.05 28.54 -4.93
N GLU A 37 -3.76 27.42 -4.25
CA GLU A 37 -3.84 26.09 -4.83
C GLU A 37 -5.24 25.80 -5.40
N GLU A 38 -6.31 26.04 -4.63
CA GLU A 38 -7.68 25.79 -5.09
C GLU A 38 -7.98 26.58 -6.37
N MET A 39 -7.66 27.88 -6.39
CA MET A 39 -7.87 28.74 -7.55
C MET A 39 -7.10 28.27 -8.78
N ILE A 40 -5.85 27.81 -8.62
CA ILE A 40 -5.01 27.28 -9.69
C ILE A 40 -5.54 25.92 -10.20
N LEU A 41 -5.87 25.00 -9.29
CA LEU A 41 -6.25 23.63 -9.63
C LEU A 41 -7.71 23.51 -10.10
N LYS A 42 -8.57 24.48 -9.80
CA LYS A 42 -9.97 24.50 -10.26
C LYS A 42 -10.13 24.86 -11.72
N GLN A 43 -9.16 25.54 -12.34
CA GLN A 43 -9.28 25.98 -13.74
C GLN A 43 -9.26 24.80 -14.71
N ASP A 44 -10.10 24.81 -15.74
CA ASP A 44 -10.14 23.70 -16.71
C ASP A 44 -8.87 23.66 -17.59
N ASN A 45 -8.20 24.79 -17.79
CA ASN A 45 -6.98 24.89 -18.58
C ASN A 45 -5.70 24.80 -17.71
N SER A 46 -4.64 24.21 -18.27
CA SER A 46 -3.34 24.10 -17.59
C SER A 46 -2.53 25.40 -17.57
N SER A 47 -2.93 26.45 -18.31
CA SER A 47 -2.12 27.67 -18.44
C SER A 47 -1.92 28.41 -17.12
N VAL A 48 -2.95 28.42 -16.26
CA VAL A 48 -2.84 29.06 -14.93
C VAL A 48 -1.87 28.28 -14.04
N LEU A 49 -1.94 26.95 -14.09
CA LEU A 49 -1.00 26.09 -13.38
C LEU A 49 0.43 26.29 -13.88
N ASP A 50 0.62 26.35 -15.20
CA ASP A 50 1.94 26.53 -15.81
C ASP A 50 2.60 27.84 -15.37
N ASN A 51 1.81 28.92 -15.30
CA ASN A 51 2.23 30.26 -14.91
C ASN A 51 2.63 30.41 -13.43
N PHE A 52 1.98 29.68 -12.50
CA PHE A 52 2.22 29.81 -11.05
C PHE A 52 2.97 28.62 -10.44
N LEU A 53 3.40 27.65 -11.27
CA LEU A 53 4.03 26.43 -10.76
C LEU A 53 5.28 26.75 -9.94
N ASP A 54 6.16 27.61 -10.45
CA ASP A 54 7.47 27.84 -9.86
C ASP A 54 7.35 28.58 -8.52
N GLU A 55 6.43 29.55 -8.42
CA GLU A 55 6.12 30.29 -7.19
C GLU A 55 5.56 29.35 -6.11
N MET A 56 4.64 28.46 -6.47
CA MET A 56 4.06 27.51 -5.52
C MET A 56 5.08 26.45 -5.07
N VAL A 57 5.96 26.02 -5.97
CA VAL A 57 7.00 25.03 -5.67
C VAL A 57 8.14 25.63 -4.83
N GLN A 58 8.41 26.93 -4.93
CA GLN A 58 9.44 27.63 -4.16
C GLN A 58 9.28 27.49 -2.64
N PHE A 59 8.04 27.32 -2.16
CA PHE A 59 7.72 27.12 -0.74
C PHE A 59 8.35 25.87 -0.13
N ILE A 60 8.92 24.97 -0.94
CA ILE A 60 9.70 23.83 -0.44
C ILE A 60 10.98 24.25 0.31
N HIS A 61 11.47 25.47 0.09
CA HIS A 61 12.66 26.01 0.75
C HIS A 61 12.35 26.81 2.03
N GLU A 62 11.08 26.92 2.42
CA GLU A 62 10.66 27.62 3.64
C GLU A 62 11.16 26.95 4.91
N LYS A 63 11.13 27.63 6.07
CA LYS A 63 11.63 27.03 7.32
C LYS A 63 10.66 25.99 7.88
N GLU A 64 9.37 26.24 7.74
CA GLU A 64 8.33 25.44 8.38
C GLU A 64 8.01 24.17 7.58
N GLN A 65 8.19 23.00 8.20
CA GLN A 65 7.94 21.69 7.57
C GLN A 65 6.53 21.56 7.02
N LYS A 66 5.52 22.16 7.67
CA LYS A 66 4.12 22.15 7.20
C LYS A 66 3.97 22.82 5.83
N ILE A 67 4.69 23.91 5.58
CA ILE A 67 4.69 24.64 4.31
C ILE A 67 5.47 23.86 3.23
N ARG A 68 6.60 23.23 3.59
CA ARG A 68 7.31 22.33 2.68
C ARG A 68 6.45 21.13 2.26
N CYS A 69 5.75 20.50 3.21
CA CYS A 69 4.81 19.41 2.94
C CYS A 69 3.66 19.86 2.03
N PHE A 70 3.18 21.10 2.19
CA PHE A 70 2.19 21.69 1.30
C PHE A 70 2.72 21.78 -0.14
N ALA A 71 3.94 22.29 -0.35
CA ALA A 71 4.53 22.36 -1.69
C ALA A 71 4.64 20.97 -2.36
N ILE A 72 5.01 19.93 -1.61
CA ILE A 72 5.07 18.55 -2.12
C ILE A 72 3.66 18.02 -2.46
N ASN A 73 2.66 18.32 -1.64
CA ASN A 73 1.25 17.98 -1.92
C ASN A 73 0.73 18.69 -3.18
N PHE A 74 1.07 19.97 -3.34
CA PHE A 74 0.72 20.74 -4.52
C PHE A 74 1.32 20.10 -5.78
N ILE A 75 2.61 19.71 -5.75
CA ILE A 75 3.25 18.95 -6.84
C ILE A 75 2.46 17.69 -7.19
N GLU A 76 2.02 16.93 -6.18
CA GLU A 76 1.25 15.71 -6.40
C GLU A 76 -0.05 15.99 -7.19
N LYS A 77 -0.81 16.98 -6.74
CA LYS A 77 -2.08 17.37 -7.37
C LYS A 77 -1.87 17.98 -8.75
N ALA A 78 -0.84 18.81 -8.91
CA ALA A 78 -0.46 19.41 -10.18
C ALA A 78 -0.09 18.34 -11.23
N CYS A 79 0.74 17.36 -10.88
CA CYS A 79 1.13 16.28 -11.80
C CYS A 79 -0.04 15.34 -12.15
N LYS A 80 -0.99 15.13 -11.21
CA LYS A 80 -2.22 14.36 -11.46
C LYS A 80 -3.18 15.09 -12.41
N LYS A 81 -3.21 16.42 -12.36
CA LYS A 81 -4.02 17.27 -13.24
C LYS A 81 -3.39 17.41 -14.62
N ASP A 82 -2.10 17.74 -14.66
CA ASP A 82 -1.32 17.87 -15.88
C ASP A 82 0.03 17.15 -15.74
N PRO A 83 0.17 15.95 -16.36
CA PRO A 83 1.42 15.20 -16.32
C PRO A 83 2.62 15.90 -16.98
N GLU A 84 2.46 16.95 -17.79
CA GLU A 84 3.61 17.70 -18.31
C GLU A 84 4.41 18.39 -17.19
N VAL A 85 3.77 18.65 -16.05
CA VAL A 85 4.40 19.22 -14.85
C VAL A 85 5.57 18.37 -14.33
N PHE A 86 5.60 17.06 -14.62
CA PHE A 86 6.71 16.19 -14.25
C PHE A 86 8.07 16.72 -14.73
N LYS A 87 8.11 17.35 -15.91
CA LYS A 87 9.34 17.91 -16.49
C LYS A 87 10.02 18.94 -15.58
N ARG A 88 9.25 19.65 -14.75
CA ARG A 88 9.74 20.65 -13.78
C ARG A 88 9.77 20.12 -12.34
N ALA A 89 8.81 19.28 -11.96
CA ALA A 89 8.62 18.86 -10.57
C ALA A 89 9.65 17.83 -10.04
N ILE A 90 10.26 17.00 -10.92
CA ILE A 90 11.12 15.90 -10.49
C ILE A 90 12.37 16.39 -9.75
N ALA A 91 12.96 17.51 -10.18
CA ALA A 91 14.12 18.09 -9.53
C ALA A 91 13.81 18.45 -8.07
N THR A 92 12.64 19.05 -7.83
CA THR A 92 12.17 19.40 -6.50
C THR A 92 11.91 18.16 -5.63
N LEU A 93 11.26 17.13 -6.18
CA LEU A 93 11.03 15.87 -5.45
C LEU A 93 12.35 15.16 -5.11
N SER A 94 13.33 15.18 -6.02
CA SER A 94 14.65 14.64 -5.74
C SER A 94 15.39 15.44 -4.67
N TRP A 95 15.26 16.77 -4.66
CA TRP A 95 15.82 17.60 -3.61
C TRP A 95 15.19 17.25 -2.26
N ALA A 96 13.86 17.17 -2.19
CA ALA A 96 13.10 16.84 -0.99
C ALA A 96 13.46 15.46 -0.40
N LEU A 97 13.79 14.49 -1.27
CA LEU A 97 14.24 13.16 -0.84
C LEU A 97 15.63 13.18 -0.18
N THR A 98 16.51 14.07 -0.63
CA THR A 98 17.92 14.13 -0.17
C THR A 98 18.19 15.23 0.85
N ASP A 99 17.25 16.15 1.04
CA ASP A 99 17.42 17.31 1.90
C ASP A 99 17.52 16.89 3.38
N GLN A 100 18.75 16.99 3.91
CA GLN A 100 19.03 16.72 5.32
C GLN A 100 18.43 17.78 6.25
N SER A 101 18.16 18.99 5.73
CA SER A 101 17.62 20.10 6.54
C SER A 101 16.12 19.97 6.82
N GLY A 102 15.36 19.41 5.89
CA GLY A 102 13.92 19.17 6.03
C GLY A 102 13.58 18.07 7.04
N GLY A 103 14.55 17.22 7.37
CA GLY A 103 14.39 16.09 8.27
C GLY A 103 13.54 14.97 7.69
N VAL A 104 13.40 13.90 8.48
CA VAL A 104 12.75 12.64 8.08
C VAL A 104 11.31 12.82 7.57
N ILE A 105 10.60 13.84 8.05
CA ILE A 105 9.19 14.10 7.69
C ILE A 105 9.07 14.44 6.19
N ILE A 106 9.92 15.35 5.70
CA ILE A 106 9.92 15.77 4.29
C ILE A 106 10.34 14.61 3.38
N GLN A 107 11.34 13.85 3.79
CA GLN A 107 11.78 12.67 3.05
C GLN A 107 10.66 11.62 2.92
N LYS A 108 9.97 11.29 4.03
CA LYS A 108 8.80 10.39 4.00
C LYS A 108 7.70 10.94 3.09
N LYS A 109 7.45 12.25 3.14
CA LYS A 109 6.44 12.90 2.30
C LYS A 109 6.79 12.81 0.80
N ALA A 110 8.04 13.07 0.45
CA ALA A 110 8.54 12.95 -0.92
C ALA A 110 8.39 11.51 -1.45
N ILE A 111 8.75 10.50 -0.65
CA ILE A 111 8.57 9.08 -1.01
C ILE A 111 7.08 8.78 -1.23
N ASN A 112 6.21 9.21 -0.31
CA ASN A 112 4.76 9.00 -0.47
C ASN A 112 4.23 9.59 -1.77
N THR A 113 4.58 10.84 -2.06
CA THR A 113 4.14 11.52 -3.27
C THR A 113 4.68 10.83 -4.51
N CYS A 114 5.94 10.38 -4.51
CA CYS A 114 6.48 9.56 -5.60
C CYS A 114 5.71 8.24 -5.78
N THR A 115 5.26 7.59 -4.70
CA THR A 115 4.39 6.40 -4.77
C THR A 115 3.08 6.70 -5.50
N GLN A 116 2.44 7.83 -5.20
CA GLN A 116 1.18 8.22 -5.84
C GLN A 116 1.37 8.66 -7.30
N LEU A 117 2.52 9.25 -7.62
CA LEU A 117 2.82 9.79 -8.94
C LEU A 117 3.39 8.76 -9.92
N TYR A 118 3.98 7.67 -9.43
CA TYR A 118 4.61 6.67 -10.30
C TYR A 118 3.65 6.08 -11.36
N PRO A 119 2.40 5.67 -11.03
CA PRO A 119 1.46 5.18 -12.03
C PRO A 119 1.09 6.24 -13.07
N VAL A 120 0.92 7.50 -12.64
CA VAL A 120 0.59 8.64 -13.50
C VAL A 120 1.72 8.90 -14.49
N LEU A 121 2.96 8.96 -14.00
CA LEU A 121 4.13 9.16 -14.84
C LEU A 121 4.32 8.01 -15.83
N LEU A 122 4.25 6.75 -15.36
CA LEU A 122 4.45 5.60 -16.24
C LEU A 122 3.41 5.59 -17.37
N ARG A 123 2.15 5.91 -17.06
CA ARG A 123 1.10 6.05 -18.08
C ARG A 123 1.42 7.15 -19.07
N TRP A 124 1.72 8.36 -18.59
CA TRP A 124 2.06 9.48 -19.46
C TRP A 124 3.25 9.15 -20.36
N ALA A 125 4.35 8.67 -19.79
CA ALA A 125 5.58 8.35 -20.52
C ALA A 125 5.35 7.21 -21.53
N SER A 126 4.53 6.21 -21.20
CA SER A 126 4.23 5.10 -22.11
C SER A 126 3.45 5.51 -23.36
N GLN A 127 2.68 6.61 -23.28
CA GLN A 127 1.88 7.14 -24.39
C GLN A 127 2.66 8.10 -25.30
N LYS A 128 3.85 8.55 -24.86
CA LYS A 128 4.70 9.43 -25.64
C LYS A 128 5.42 8.69 -26.76
N ARG A 129 5.68 9.40 -27.86
CA ARG A 129 6.38 8.85 -29.01
C ARG A 129 7.83 8.58 -28.66
N SER A 130 8.42 7.55 -29.27
CA SER A 130 9.84 7.23 -29.13
C SER A 130 10.79 8.31 -29.66
N THR A 131 10.30 9.32 -30.38
CA THR A 131 11.07 10.48 -30.85
C THR A 131 11.01 11.68 -29.90
N ASP A 132 10.25 11.61 -28.81
CA ASP A 132 10.10 12.70 -27.84
C ASP A 132 11.25 12.65 -26.82
N ASP A 133 12.30 13.44 -27.06
CA ASP A 133 13.50 13.44 -26.23
C ASP A 133 13.27 14.11 -24.87
N GLU A 134 12.33 15.05 -24.76
CA GLU A 134 11.95 15.64 -23.46
C GLU A 134 11.27 14.61 -22.56
N ALA A 135 10.35 13.81 -23.12
CA ALA A 135 9.70 12.73 -22.38
C ALA A 135 10.69 11.67 -21.91
N LYS A 136 11.67 11.30 -22.76
CA LYS A 136 12.75 10.38 -22.36
C LYS A 136 13.59 10.94 -21.22
N ASN A 137 14.04 12.19 -21.34
CA ASN A 137 14.85 12.82 -20.30
C ASN A 137 14.08 12.91 -18.97
N CYS A 138 12.78 13.24 -19.03
CA CYS A 138 11.90 13.23 -17.87
C CYS A 138 11.81 11.83 -17.23
N TRP A 139 11.62 10.79 -18.04
CA TRP A 139 11.55 9.39 -17.58
C TRP A 139 12.88 8.89 -16.98
N GLU A 140 14.01 9.23 -17.60
CA GLU A 140 15.35 8.89 -17.11
C GLU A 140 15.63 9.59 -15.78
N THR A 141 15.28 10.87 -15.67
CA THR A 141 15.43 11.64 -14.43
C THR A 141 14.59 11.06 -13.30
N PHE A 142 13.33 10.71 -13.57
CA PHE A 142 12.51 10.02 -12.57
C PHE A 142 13.05 8.62 -12.26
N SER A 143 13.59 7.90 -13.25
CA SER A 143 14.18 6.57 -13.01
C SER A 143 15.37 6.64 -12.05
N MET A 144 16.18 7.70 -12.11
CA MET A 144 17.22 7.97 -11.11
C MET A 144 16.60 8.22 -9.72
N LEU A 145 15.53 9.01 -9.63
CA LEU A 145 14.82 9.25 -8.37
C LEU A 145 14.23 7.96 -7.78
N LYS A 146 13.55 7.16 -8.62
CA LYS A 146 13.03 5.83 -8.28
C LYS A 146 14.12 4.93 -7.70
N ASN A 147 15.29 4.86 -8.34
CA ASN A 147 16.42 4.07 -7.84
C ASN A 147 16.88 4.54 -6.45
N LYS A 148 16.91 5.86 -6.20
CA LYS A 148 17.24 6.40 -4.86
C LYS A 148 16.19 5.97 -3.82
N ILE A 149 14.90 6.02 -4.14
CA ILE A 149 13.84 5.58 -3.22
C ILE A 149 13.96 4.08 -2.94
N MET A 150 14.23 3.27 -3.95
CA MET A 150 14.44 1.82 -3.77
C MET A 150 15.59 1.52 -2.81
N GLN A 151 16.67 2.32 -2.84
CA GLN A 151 17.79 2.19 -1.88
C GLN A 151 17.42 2.58 -0.44
N THR A 152 16.34 3.34 -0.23
CA THR A 152 15.90 3.69 1.14
C THR A 152 15.23 2.54 1.89
N VAL A 153 15.07 1.37 1.26
CA VAL A 153 14.60 0.15 1.92
C VAL A 153 15.54 -0.30 3.05
N ASP A 154 16.83 0.04 2.94
CA ASP A 154 17.87 -0.24 3.93
C ASP A 154 18.13 0.93 4.90
N SER A 155 17.34 2.00 4.83
CA SER A 155 17.50 3.20 5.68
C SER A 155 17.44 2.85 7.16
N GLU A 156 18.33 3.36 8.00
CA GLU A 156 18.27 3.17 9.47
C GLU A 156 16.98 3.71 10.10
N ASN A 157 16.32 4.68 9.45
CA ASN A 157 15.03 5.18 9.90
C ASN A 157 13.89 4.21 9.52
N GLU A 158 13.29 3.60 10.53
CA GLU A 158 12.19 2.64 10.34
C GLU A 158 10.97 3.23 9.62
N GLY A 159 10.65 4.51 9.84
CA GLY A 159 9.54 5.17 9.15
C GLY A 159 9.81 5.41 7.66
N ILE A 160 11.07 5.61 7.27
CA ILE A 160 11.47 5.68 5.86
C ILE A 160 11.33 4.30 5.20
N LYS A 161 11.78 3.22 5.87
CA LYS A 161 11.60 1.84 5.37
C LYS A 161 10.12 1.53 5.11
N THR A 162 9.22 1.94 6.02
CA THR A 162 7.77 1.76 5.85
C THR A 162 7.28 2.41 4.55
N MET A 163 7.72 3.64 4.28
CA MET A 163 7.37 4.35 3.04
C MET A 163 7.98 3.68 1.81
N ALA A 164 9.23 3.21 1.91
CA ALA A 164 9.91 2.49 0.84
C ALA A 164 9.17 1.20 0.47
N PHE A 165 8.68 0.41 1.44
CA PHE A 165 7.88 -0.78 1.16
C PHE A 165 6.59 -0.47 0.39
N LYS A 166 5.90 0.63 0.74
CA LYS A 166 4.72 1.08 0.00
C LYS A 166 5.06 1.56 -1.42
N PHE A 167 6.22 2.19 -1.59
CA PHE A 167 6.71 2.53 -2.93
C PHE A 167 6.99 1.27 -3.76
N LEU A 168 7.71 0.28 -3.19
CA LEU A 168 7.99 -0.99 -3.86
C LEU A 168 6.70 -1.73 -4.22
N GLU A 169 5.72 -1.76 -3.32
CA GLU A 169 4.39 -2.31 -3.58
C GLU A 169 3.77 -1.73 -4.86
N MET A 170 3.68 -0.40 -4.94
CA MET A 170 3.12 0.27 -6.10
C MET A 170 3.95 0.04 -7.37
N LEU A 171 5.27 0.09 -7.25
CA LEU A 171 6.21 -0.14 -8.34
C LEU A 171 6.02 -1.54 -8.93
N ILE A 172 5.99 -2.57 -8.08
CA ILE A 172 5.83 -3.96 -8.49
C ILE A 172 4.49 -4.17 -9.19
N ILE A 173 3.41 -3.61 -8.63
CA ILE A 173 2.09 -3.71 -9.26
C ILE A 173 2.13 -3.08 -10.65
N CYS A 174 2.64 -1.86 -10.80
CA CYS A 174 2.68 -1.18 -12.11
C CYS A 174 3.62 -1.87 -13.12
N GLN A 175 4.70 -2.48 -12.64
CA GLN A 175 5.73 -3.12 -13.46
C GLN A 175 5.57 -4.65 -13.59
N LEU A 176 4.40 -5.21 -13.27
CA LEU A 176 4.04 -6.59 -13.61
C LEU A 176 2.78 -6.61 -14.48
N PRO A 177 2.67 -7.57 -15.43
CA PRO A 177 1.48 -7.69 -16.26
C PRO A 177 0.27 -8.15 -15.43
N LYS A 178 -0.91 -7.65 -15.77
CA LYS A 178 -2.17 -8.18 -15.25
C LYS A 178 -2.45 -9.57 -15.84
N THR A 179 -3.22 -10.34 -15.09
CA THR A 179 -3.82 -11.60 -15.54
C THR A 179 -5.34 -11.47 -15.48
N GLU A 180 -6.07 -12.43 -16.05
CA GLU A 180 -7.53 -12.48 -15.98
C GLU A 180 -8.10 -12.56 -14.55
N PHE A 181 -7.26 -12.89 -13.57
CA PHE A 181 -7.62 -12.97 -12.15
C PHE A 181 -7.11 -11.78 -11.35
N SER A 182 -6.41 -10.82 -11.95
CA SER A 182 -5.87 -9.67 -11.23
C SER A 182 -6.98 -8.81 -10.63
N GLU A 183 -6.97 -8.64 -9.30
CA GLU A 183 -7.83 -7.67 -8.64
C GLU A 183 -7.39 -6.24 -8.99
N THR A 184 -8.35 -5.38 -9.38
CA THR A 184 -8.13 -3.94 -9.58
C THR A 184 -8.96 -3.16 -8.56
N PRO A 185 -8.33 -2.41 -7.64
CA PRO A 185 -9.08 -1.61 -6.67
C PRO A 185 -9.94 -0.54 -7.36
N ARG A 186 -11.18 -0.30 -6.88
CA ARG A 186 -12.14 0.66 -7.47
C ARG A 186 -11.62 2.10 -7.52
N THR A 187 -10.76 2.47 -6.57
CA THR A 187 -10.08 3.78 -6.48
C THR A 187 -8.88 3.90 -7.43
N SER A 188 -8.51 2.83 -8.13
CA SER A 188 -7.26 2.73 -8.90
C SER A 188 -7.46 2.87 -10.42
N ASN A 189 -8.44 3.67 -10.87
CA ASN A 189 -8.67 3.95 -12.29
C ASN A 189 -7.42 4.51 -13.02
N GLN A 190 -6.41 4.95 -12.24
CA GLN A 190 -5.13 5.46 -12.74
C GLN A 190 -3.97 4.46 -12.74
N GLN A 191 -4.16 3.22 -12.29
CA GLN A 191 -3.08 2.25 -12.20
C GLN A 191 -2.83 1.53 -13.54
N ILE A 192 -1.77 1.95 -14.20
CA ILE A 192 -1.20 1.29 -15.38
C ILE A 192 -0.51 -0.01 -15.00
N SER A 193 -0.50 -0.97 -15.91
CA SER A 193 0.25 -2.22 -15.81
C SER A 193 1.07 -2.48 -17.07
N LEU A 194 2.04 -3.40 -17.00
CA LEU A 194 2.94 -3.67 -18.12
C LEU A 194 2.23 -4.14 -19.41
N ASP A 195 1.07 -4.78 -19.29
CA ASP A 195 0.24 -5.22 -20.43
C ASP A 195 -0.37 -4.05 -21.22
N GLU A 196 -0.46 -2.87 -20.61
CA GLU A 196 -1.00 -1.66 -21.24
C GLU A 196 0.09 -0.85 -21.98
N ILE A 197 1.37 -1.21 -21.83
CA ILE A 197 2.49 -0.52 -22.49
C ILE A 197 2.63 -1.00 -23.93
N GLY A 198 2.41 -0.07 -24.88
CA GLY A 198 2.55 -0.33 -26.31
C GLY A 198 4.00 -0.64 -26.72
N ARG A 199 4.16 -1.43 -27.80
CA ARG A 199 5.49 -1.82 -28.33
C ARG A 199 6.31 -0.64 -28.86
N ASP A 200 5.66 0.44 -29.25
CA ASP A 200 6.29 1.65 -29.79
C ASP A 200 6.78 2.62 -28.69
N SER A 201 6.57 2.26 -27.41
CA SER A 201 7.08 3.04 -26.28
C SER A 201 8.60 2.96 -26.21
N PHE A 202 9.25 4.06 -25.86
CA PHE A 202 10.70 4.05 -25.55
C PHE A 202 11.02 3.33 -24.23
N ILE A 203 10.01 2.99 -23.43
CA ILE A 203 10.17 2.33 -22.14
C ILE A 203 10.37 0.82 -22.35
N SER A 204 11.47 0.28 -21.84
CA SER A 204 11.80 -1.14 -21.98
C SER A 204 10.95 -2.03 -21.07
N TRP A 205 10.00 -2.76 -21.67
CA TRP A 205 9.14 -3.72 -20.97
C TRP A 205 9.94 -4.76 -20.16
N ARG A 206 10.99 -5.33 -20.75
CA ARG A 206 11.83 -6.35 -20.10
C ARG A 206 12.61 -5.80 -18.91
N GLN A 207 13.08 -4.55 -19.03
CA GLN A 207 13.81 -3.91 -17.95
C GLN A 207 12.89 -3.65 -16.76
N LEU A 208 11.68 -3.13 -17.00
CA LEU A 208 10.69 -2.92 -15.94
C LEU A 208 10.29 -4.23 -15.28
N GLN A 209 10.02 -5.29 -16.06
CA GLN A 209 9.65 -6.57 -15.48
C GLN A 209 10.79 -7.15 -14.62
N SER A 210 12.03 -7.08 -15.09
CA SER A 210 13.20 -7.54 -14.32
C SER A 210 13.37 -6.74 -13.03
N GLU A 211 13.17 -5.43 -13.08
CA GLU A 211 13.21 -4.55 -11.91
C GLU A 211 12.11 -4.91 -10.91
N ALA A 212 10.87 -5.12 -11.34
CA ALA A 212 9.76 -5.53 -10.49
C ALA A 212 10.04 -6.84 -9.76
N ILE A 213 10.60 -7.84 -10.46
CA ILE A 213 10.94 -9.14 -9.86
C ILE A 213 12.03 -8.97 -8.80
N LYS A 214 13.05 -8.15 -9.05
CA LYS A 214 14.11 -7.85 -8.07
C LYS A 214 13.54 -7.15 -6.84
N SER A 215 12.70 -6.13 -7.04
CA SER A 215 12.01 -5.40 -5.97
C SER A 215 11.11 -6.32 -5.14
N PHE A 216 10.40 -7.24 -5.78
CA PHE A 216 9.56 -8.23 -5.10
C PHE A 216 10.40 -9.16 -4.23
N ASN A 217 11.50 -9.70 -4.76
CA ASN A 217 12.39 -10.56 -3.99
C ASN A 217 13.01 -9.83 -2.80
N SER A 218 13.39 -8.55 -2.97
CA SER A 218 13.87 -7.70 -1.87
C SER A 218 12.82 -7.55 -0.77
N LEU A 219 11.53 -7.32 -1.09
CA LEU A 219 10.47 -7.28 -0.08
C LEU A 219 10.35 -8.60 0.71
N ILE A 220 10.44 -9.74 0.01
CA ILE A 220 10.39 -11.06 0.65
C ILE A 220 11.60 -11.28 1.56
N GLU A 221 12.80 -10.85 1.15
CA GLU A 221 14.01 -10.91 1.96
C GLU A 221 13.89 -10.06 3.24
N HIS A 222 13.35 -8.84 3.14
CA HIS A 222 13.09 -8.01 4.32
C HIS A 222 12.06 -8.65 5.27
N MET A 223 11.01 -9.29 4.76
CA MET A 223 10.05 -10.04 5.59
C MET A 223 10.71 -11.17 6.38
N ALA A 224 11.76 -11.79 5.83
CA ALA A 224 12.50 -12.88 6.46
C ALA A 224 13.61 -12.38 7.42
N SER A 225 13.84 -11.07 7.53
CA SER A 225 14.88 -10.51 8.39
C SER A 225 14.59 -10.74 9.87
N THR A 226 15.58 -11.21 10.63
CA THR A 226 15.47 -11.46 12.08
C THR A 226 15.42 -10.19 12.92
N HIS A 227 15.74 -9.04 12.33
CA HIS A 227 15.82 -7.74 13.02
C HIS A 227 14.78 -6.73 12.53
N ILE A 228 13.84 -7.15 11.67
CA ILE A 228 12.75 -6.28 11.22
C ILE A 228 11.86 -5.86 12.39
N THR A 229 11.46 -4.60 12.42
CA THR A 229 10.52 -4.11 13.44
C THR A 229 9.10 -4.57 13.15
N SER A 230 8.26 -4.65 14.20
CA SER A 230 6.87 -5.10 14.06
C SER A 230 6.06 -4.29 13.03
N LEU A 231 6.26 -2.96 12.98
CA LEU A 231 5.55 -2.09 12.03
C LEU A 231 5.95 -2.38 10.58
N ASN A 232 7.25 -2.50 10.33
CA ASN A 232 7.78 -2.80 9.01
C ASN A 232 7.43 -4.21 8.55
N LEU A 233 7.41 -5.20 9.46
CA LEU A 233 6.98 -6.55 9.13
C LEU A 233 5.50 -6.62 8.73
N VAL A 234 4.61 -6.00 9.52
CA VAL A 234 3.17 -5.91 9.20
C VAL A 234 2.96 -5.20 7.87
N THR A 235 3.70 -4.11 7.63
CA THR A 235 3.65 -3.38 6.36
C THR A 235 4.08 -4.25 5.19
N ALA A 236 5.20 -4.98 5.32
CA ALA A 236 5.71 -5.84 4.27
C ALA A 236 4.78 -7.03 3.97
N ILE A 237 4.19 -7.65 5.00
CA ILE A 237 3.13 -8.67 4.84
C ILE A 237 1.96 -8.09 4.05
N SER A 238 1.48 -6.92 4.46
CA SER A 238 0.35 -6.27 3.81
C SER A 238 0.63 -5.94 2.35
N SER A 239 1.83 -5.41 2.07
CA SER A 239 2.29 -5.06 0.73
C SER A 239 2.43 -6.28 -0.17
N THR A 240 3.10 -7.34 0.29
CA THR A 240 3.26 -8.57 -0.50
C THR A 240 1.93 -9.28 -0.73
N CYS A 241 1.04 -9.31 0.25
CA CYS A 241 -0.31 -9.86 0.08
C CYS A 241 -1.19 -9.01 -0.84
N ASN A 242 -1.00 -7.69 -0.90
CA ASN A 242 -1.67 -6.85 -1.88
C ASN A 242 -1.14 -7.11 -3.30
N ILE A 243 0.18 -7.23 -3.45
CA ILE A 243 0.81 -7.65 -4.71
C ILE A 243 0.24 -9.00 -5.16
N ALA A 244 0.14 -9.99 -4.27
CA ALA A 244 -0.38 -11.32 -4.61
C ALA A 244 -1.81 -11.31 -5.16
N ARG A 245 -2.68 -10.44 -4.65
CA ARG A 245 -4.06 -10.32 -5.15
C ARG A 245 -4.13 -9.56 -6.48
N GLN A 246 -3.34 -8.51 -6.64
CA GLN A 246 -3.34 -7.75 -7.89
C GLN A 246 -2.52 -8.43 -8.99
N ARG A 247 -1.53 -9.25 -8.63
CA ARG A 247 -0.65 -10.01 -9.53
C ARG A 247 -0.60 -11.48 -9.06
N PRO A 248 -1.64 -12.28 -9.39
CA PRO A 248 -1.81 -13.66 -8.91
C PRO A 248 -0.64 -14.61 -9.23
N GLU A 249 0.17 -14.31 -10.25
CA GLU A 249 1.39 -15.06 -10.55
C GLU A 249 2.38 -15.08 -9.38
N LYS A 250 2.36 -14.06 -8.50
CA LYS A 250 3.20 -13.97 -7.30
C LYS A 250 2.58 -14.59 -6.06
N MET A 251 1.33 -15.05 -6.13
CA MET A 251 0.60 -15.53 -4.95
C MET A 251 1.25 -16.77 -4.32
N ALA A 252 1.74 -17.71 -5.14
CA ALA A 252 2.44 -18.89 -4.63
C ALA A 252 3.75 -18.54 -3.89
N ASP A 253 4.51 -17.56 -4.41
CA ASP A 253 5.73 -17.07 -3.77
C ASP A 253 5.42 -16.42 -2.42
N VAL A 254 4.38 -15.58 -2.38
CA VAL A 254 3.92 -14.92 -1.15
C VAL A 254 3.47 -15.94 -0.11
N VAL A 255 2.63 -16.91 -0.46
CA VAL A 255 2.19 -17.96 0.48
C VAL A 255 3.39 -18.72 1.04
N SER A 256 4.39 -19.04 0.21
CA SER A 256 5.62 -19.70 0.66
C SER A 256 6.40 -18.84 1.67
N ALA A 257 6.48 -17.53 1.45
CA ALA A 257 7.11 -16.61 2.40
C ALA A 257 6.32 -16.48 3.71
N LEU A 258 4.98 -16.50 3.66
CA LEU A 258 4.14 -16.46 4.86
C LEU A 258 4.28 -17.73 5.71
N GLU A 259 4.37 -18.91 5.08
CA GLU A 259 4.66 -20.17 5.75
C GLU A 259 6.02 -20.12 6.46
N GLN A 260 7.06 -19.67 5.77
CA GLN A 260 8.40 -19.53 6.37
C GLN A 260 8.42 -18.54 7.53
N LEU A 261 7.72 -17.41 7.40
CA LEU A 261 7.61 -16.41 8.45
C LEU A 261 6.83 -16.94 9.66
N HIS A 262 5.78 -17.75 9.45
CA HIS A 262 5.02 -18.36 10.54
C HIS A 262 5.89 -19.29 11.39
N LEU A 263 6.77 -20.06 10.74
CA LEU A 263 7.72 -20.96 11.40
C LEU A 263 8.88 -20.21 12.07
N ASN A 264 9.31 -19.09 11.50
CA ASN A 264 10.52 -18.35 11.91
C ASN A 264 10.20 -16.89 12.22
N LEU A 265 9.27 -16.64 13.15
CA LEU A 265 8.97 -15.27 13.57
C LEU A 265 10.23 -14.62 14.20
N PRO A 266 10.52 -13.34 13.90
CA PRO A 266 11.70 -12.68 14.44
C PRO A 266 11.71 -12.70 15.98
N PRO A 267 12.82 -13.13 16.61
CA PRO A 267 12.90 -13.30 18.07
C PRO A 267 12.92 -11.97 18.83
N THR A 268 13.10 -10.85 18.11
CA THR A 268 13.07 -9.48 18.63
C THR A 268 11.67 -8.98 18.93
N LEU A 269 10.62 -9.68 18.46
CA LEU A 269 9.24 -9.27 18.63
C LEU A 269 8.70 -9.67 20.01
N GLY A 270 8.13 -8.69 20.72
CA GLY A 270 7.39 -8.93 21.95
C GLY A 270 6.11 -9.73 21.73
N THR A 271 5.56 -10.31 22.80
CA THR A 271 4.35 -11.15 22.74
C THR A 271 3.13 -10.45 22.13
N SER A 272 2.94 -9.15 22.38
CA SER A 272 1.89 -8.34 21.75
C SER A 272 2.10 -8.15 20.24
N GLN A 273 3.35 -7.92 19.83
CA GLN A 273 3.74 -7.76 18.42
C GLN A 273 3.55 -9.07 17.65
N VAL A 274 3.96 -10.20 18.22
CA VAL A 274 3.74 -11.54 17.65
C VAL A 274 2.25 -11.80 17.42
N LYS A 275 1.38 -11.46 18.40
CA LYS A 275 -0.07 -11.58 18.23
C LYS A 275 -0.58 -10.71 17.08
N SER A 276 -0.08 -9.47 16.96
CA SER A 276 -0.46 -8.57 15.86
C SER A 276 -0.04 -9.13 14.51
N VAL A 277 1.18 -9.63 14.37
CA VAL A 277 1.68 -10.24 13.14
C VAL A 277 0.84 -11.46 12.76
N ARG A 278 0.53 -12.35 13.70
CA ARG A 278 -0.32 -13.53 13.45
C ARG A 278 -1.74 -13.13 13.03
N LYS A 279 -2.32 -12.10 13.63
CA LYS A 279 -3.63 -11.55 13.22
C LYS A 279 -3.57 -11.05 11.77
N GLU A 280 -2.50 -10.34 11.41
CA GLU A 280 -2.29 -9.81 10.06
C GLU A 280 -2.15 -10.95 9.02
N LEU A 281 -1.35 -11.97 9.34
CA LEU A 281 -1.21 -13.18 8.51
C LEU A 281 -2.57 -13.86 8.28
N LYS A 282 -3.33 -14.13 9.35
CA LYS A 282 -4.65 -14.76 9.26
C LYS A 282 -5.59 -13.92 8.40
N MET A 283 -5.62 -12.61 8.59
CA MET A 283 -6.48 -11.70 7.83
C MET A 283 -6.16 -11.75 6.33
N HIS A 284 -4.89 -11.64 5.95
CA HIS A 284 -4.49 -11.64 4.54
C HIS A 284 -4.68 -13.01 3.87
N LEU A 285 -4.40 -14.10 4.57
CA LEU A 285 -4.66 -15.46 4.06
C LEU A 285 -6.16 -15.68 3.80
N LEU A 286 -7.05 -15.24 4.69
CA LEU A 286 -8.50 -15.31 4.47
C LEU A 286 -8.93 -14.50 3.24
N ARG A 287 -8.30 -13.34 3.00
CA ARG A 287 -8.57 -12.52 1.80
C ARG A 287 -8.07 -13.21 0.53
N MET A 288 -6.87 -13.79 0.53
CA MET A 288 -6.33 -14.52 -0.62
C MET A 288 -7.07 -15.84 -0.90
N MET A 289 -7.62 -16.49 0.13
CA MET A 289 -8.49 -17.67 -0.02
C MET A 289 -9.77 -17.37 -0.81
N LYS A 290 -10.30 -16.14 -0.72
CA LYS A 290 -11.47 -15.70 -1.50
C LYS A 290 -11.15 -15.43 -2.97
N HIS A 291 -9.88 -15.22 -3.29
CA HIS A 291 -9.45 -14.75 -4.60
C HIS A 291 -9.63 -15.83 -5.68
N PRO A 292 -10.33 -15.60 -6.81
CA PRO A 292 -10.57 -16.64 -7.82
C PRO A 292 -9.31 -17.31 -8.38
N GLY A 293 -8.23 -16.53 -8.52
CA GLY A 293 -6.93 -17.02 -8.98
C GLY A 293 -6.24 -18.05 -8.07
N SER A 294 -6.57 -18.13 -6.77
CA SER A 294 -5.89 -19.07 -5.87
C SER A 294 -6.25 -20.54 -6.16
N PHE A 295 -7.42 -20.81 -6.75
CA PHE A 295 -7.86 -22.15 -7.16
C PHE A 295 -7.17 -22.67 -8.41
N THR A 296 -6.59 -21.76 -9.18
CA THR A 296 -5.89 -22.13 -10.41
C THR A 296 -4.50 -22.67 -10.17
N LEU A 297 -3.95 -22.41 -8.97
CA LEU A 297 -2.61 -22.81 -8.58
C LEU A 297 -2.67 -24.11 -7.78
N HIS A 298 -2.00 -25.14 -8.29
CA HIS A 298 -2.03 -26.47 -7.71
C HIS A 298 -1.63 -26.45 -6.23
N ASN A 299 -2.44 -27.10 -5.39
CA ASN A 299 -2.26 -27.23 -3.93
C ASN A 299 -2.20 -25.92 -3.12
N LEU A 300 -2.43 -24.75 -3.71
CA LEU A 300 -2.30 -23.49 -2.97
C LEU A 300 -3.37 -23.34 -1.88
N HIS A 301 -4.62 -23.77 -2.15
CA HIS A 301 -5.68 -23.77 -1.14
C HIS A 301 -5.41 -24.70 0.03
N ALA A 302 -4.86 -25.89 -0.22
CA ALA A 302 -4.54 -26.84 0.85
C ALA A 302 -3.49 -26.24 1.78
N ARG A 303 -2.45 -25.61 1.21
CA ARG A 303 -1.40 -24.88 1.93
C ARG A 303 -1.96 -23.72 2.76
N MET A 304 -2.73 -22.83 2.14
CA MET A 304 -3.35 -21.70 2.86
C MET A 304 -4.31 -22.18 3.97
N LYS A 305 -5.09 -23.23 3.72
CA LYS A 305 -6.00 -23.82 4.72
C LYS A 305 -5.22 -24.38 5.91
N GLN A 306 -4.12 -25.10 5.66
CA GLN A 306 -3.27 -25.64 6.73
C GLN A 306 -2.68 -24.51 7.58
N LEU A 307 -2.10 -23.48 6.94
CA LEU A 307 -1.54 -22.33 7.64
C LEU A 307 -2.62 -21.55 8.44
N LEU A 308 -3.83 -21.43 7.90
CA LEU A 308 -4.95 -20.81 8.62
C LEU A 308 -5.35 -21.60 9.88
N ILE A 309 -5.34 -22.93 9.83
CA ILE A 309 -5.60 -23.79 10.99
C ILE A 309 -4.52 -23.56 12.07
N GLU A 310 -3.25 -23.52 11.68
CA GLU A 310 -2.12 -23.25 12.59
C GLU A 310 -2.19 -21.85 13.23
N LEU A 311 -2.74 -20.88 12.51
CA LEU A 311 -3.01 -19.53 13.01
C LEU A 311 -4.29 -19.41 13.86
N GLY A 312 -5.04 -20.51 14.05
CA GLY A 312 -6.26 -20.55 14.86
C GLY A 312 -7.51 -20.02 14.12
N ALA A 313 -7.59 -20.20 12.80
CA ALA A 313 -8.82 -19.99 12.07
C ALA A 313 -9.82 -21.12 12.34
N THR A 314 -11.07 -20.76 12.61
CA THR A 314 -12.16 -21.73 12.79
C THR A 314 -12.57 -22.32 11.43
N PRO A 315 -13.12 -23.55 11.41
CA PRO A 315 -13.64 -24.15 10.17
C PRO A 315 -14.68 -23.26 9.47
N SER A 316 -15.51 -22.54 10.23
CA SER A 316 -16.52 -21.62 9.70
C SER A 316 -15.90 -20.39 9.02
N GLU A 317 -14.84 -19.81 9.59
CA GLU A 317 -14.11 -18.70 8.95
C GLU A 317 -13.49 -19.14 7.62
N ILE A 318 -12.86 -20.32 7.60
CA ILE A 318 -12.26 -20.88 6.37
C ILE A 318 -13.33 -21.17 5.33
N GLN A 319 -14.45 -21.78 5.72
CA GLN A 319 -15.54 -22.10 4.81
C GLN A 319 -16.17 -20.84 4.19
N ARG A 320 -16.36 -19.77 4.97
CA ARG A 320 -16.88 -18.47 4.48
C ARG A 320 -15.88 -17.74 3.57
N ALA A 321 -14.60 -18.06 3.70
CA ALA A 321 -13.55 -17.51 2.83
C ALA A 321 -13.38 -18.29 1.51
N MET A 322 -14.05 -19.44 1.34
CA MET A 322 -14.03 -20.16 0.08
C MET A 322 -15.04 -19.54 -0.90
N PRO A 323 -14.65 -19.19 -2.14
CA PRO A 323 -15.59 -18.80 -3.18
C PRO A 323 -16.54 -19.96 -3.51
N GLY A 324 -17.69 -19.62 -4.09
CA GLY A 324 -18.74 -20.58 -4.39
C GLY A 324 -18.29 -21.61 -5.46
N PRO A 325 -18.87 -22.83 -5.50
CA PRO A 325 -18.53 -23.84 -6.50
C PRO A 325 -18.62 -23.35 -7.95
N ASN A 326 -19.60 -22.49 -8.24
CA ASN A 326 -19.78 -21.87 -9.56
C ASN A 326 -18.67 -20.87 -9.90
N GLU A 327 -18.15 -20.15 -8.92
CA GLU A 327 -17.05 -19.19 -9.12
C GLU A 327 -15.73 -19.93 -9.37
N ILE A 328 -15.53 -21.06 -8.68
CA ILE A 328 -14.40 -21.96 -8.88
C ILE A 328 -14.42 -22.55 -10.30
N ASP A 329 -15.57 -23.12 -10.72
CA ASP A 329 -15.73 -23.66 -12.08
C ASP A 329 -15.53 -22.58 -13.15
N ALA A 330 -16.09 -21.39 -12.95
CA ALA A 330 -15.88 -20.26 -13.85
C ALA A 330 -14.40 -19.84 -13.93
N ALA A 331 -13.68 -19.80 -12.80
CA ALA A 331 -12.27 -19.46 -12.76
C ALA A 331 -11.40 -20.50 -13.49
N LEU A 332 -11.66 -21.79 -13.28
CA LEU A 332 -10.96 -22.88 -13.98
C LEU A 332 -11.19 -22.83 -15.49
N LYS A 333 -12.43 -22.60 -15.93
CA LYS A 333 -12.78 -22.44 -17.35
C LYS A 333 -12.07 -21.25 -18.00
N ARG A 334 -12.01 -20.11 -17.31
CA ARG A 334 -11.30 -18.90 -17.77
C ARG A 334 -9.81 -19.19 -18.00
N ARG A 335 -9.14 -19.84 -17.04
CA ARG A 335 -7.75 -20.28 -17.18
C ARG A 335 -7.53 -21.21 -18.36
N LEU A 336 -8.39 -22.21 -18.55
CA LEU A 336 -8.28 -23.14 -19.68
C LEU A 336 -8.42 -22.40 -21.03
N ALA A 337 -9.33 -21.43 -21.10
CA ALA A 337 -9.49 -20.58 -22.28
C ALA A 337 -8.25 -19.71 -22.53
N ALA A 338 -7.69 -19.08 -21.50
CA ALA A 338 -6.47 -18.28 -21.59
C ALA A 338 -5.26 -19.12 -22.03
N ALA A 339 -5.07 -20.31 -21.46
CA ALA A 339 -4.00 -21.25 -21.84
C ALA A 339 -4.14 -21.71 -23.31
N THR A 340 -5.37 -21.95 -23.76
CA THR A 340 -5.66 -22.33 -25.15
C THR A 340 -5.37 -21.18 -26.12
N ALA A 341 -5.71 -19.94 -25.75
CA ALA A 341 -5.42 -18.75 -26.54
C ALA A 341 -3.91 -18.50 -26.66
N ALA A 342 -3.16 -18.63 -25.55
CA ALA A 342 -1.71 -18.51 -25.55
C ALA A 342 -1.04 -19.55 -26.46
N ARG A 343 -1.52 -20.80 -26.45
CA ARG A 343 -1.00 -21.87 -27.32
C ARG A 343 -1.26 -21.59 -28.82
N LYS A 344 -2.41 -21.00 -29.16
CA LYS A 344 -2.74 -20.61 -30.55
C LYS A 344 -1.84 -19.47 -31.04
N LEU A 345 -1.56 -18.47 -30.20
CA LEU A 345 -0.65 -17.36 -30.53
C LEU A 345 0.78 -17.85 -30.80
N GLN A 346 1.28 -18.80 -29.99
CA GLN A 346 2.59 -19.42 -30.20
C GLN A 346 2.66 -20.28 -31.48
N GLN A 347 1.55 -20.89 -31.90
CA GLN A 347 1.47 -21.64 -33.17
C GLN A 347 1.43 -20.72 -34.40
N THR A 348 0.87 -19.52 -34.28
CA THR A 348 0.87 -18.53 -35.38
C THR A 348 2.22 -17.82 -35.57
N GLU A 349 3.05 -17.72 -34.54
CA GLU A 349 4.40 -17.12 -34.63
C GLU A 349 5.49 -18.10 -35.14
N SER A 350 5.19 -19.40 -35.29
CA SER A 350 6.15 -20.45 -35.68
C SER A 350 5.92 -21.05 -37.08
N GLY A 351 5.13 -20.40 -37.95
CA GLY A 351 4.74 -20.96 -39.24
C GLY A 351 5.89 -21.16 -40.24
N THR A 352 6.18 -22.41 -40.59
CA THR A 352 6.56 -22.79 -41.97
C THR A 352 5.70 -23.96 -42.44
N ASP A 353 5.22 -23.84 -43.67
CA ASP A 353 4.29 -24.71 -44.40
C ASP A 353 4.69 -26.19 -44.41
N GLU A 354 3.79 -27.09 -43.98
CA GLU A 354 3.58 -28.36 -44.68
C GLU A 354 2.08 -28.74 -44.72
N LYS A 355 1.60 -29.01 -45.94
CA LYS A 355 0.24 -29.47 -46.27
C LYS A 355 -0.09 -30.80 -45.57
N PRO A 356 -1.31 -31.00 -45.05
CA PRO A 356 -1.71 -32.30 -44.50
C PRO A 356 -2.13 -33.25 -45.64
N SER A 357 -1.29 -34.25 -45.95
CA SER A 357 -1.70 -35.38 -46.78
C SER A 357 -2.59 -36.35 -45.99
N ARG A 358 -3.85 -36.49 -46.43
CA ARG A 358 -4.80 -37.52 -46.01
C ARG A 358 -4.19 -38.93 -46.07
N LYS A 359 -4.22 -39.68 -44.96
CA LYS A 359 -4.31 -41.15 -44.98
C LYS A 359 -5.35 -41.62 -43.95
N LYS A 360 -6.29 -42.44 -44.45
CA LYS A 360 -7.32 -43.15 -43.68
C LYS A 360 -6.75 -44.43 -43.05
N PRO A 361 -7.44 -45.03 -42.06
CA PRO A 361 -6.85 -45.84 -41.00
C PRO A 361 -6.79 -47.33 -41.35
N HIS A 362 -5.79 -48.04 -40.80
CA HIS A 362 -5.84 -49.50 -40.69
C HIS A 362 -5.51 -49.96 -39.27
N SER A 363 -6.53 -50.54 -38.65
CA SER A 363 -6.56 -51.67 -37.70
C SER A 363 -5.27 -52.06 -36.95
N GLY A 364 -5.34 -51.91 -35.63
CA GLY A 364 -5.18 -53.02 -34.68
C GLY A 364 -3.75 -53.40 -34.27
N GLU A 365 -3.31 -52.92 -33.10
CA GLU A 365 -2.84 -53.79 -32.02
C GLU A 365 -2.70 -53.02 -30.71
N LYS A 366 -3.11 -53.66 -29.62
CA LYS A 366 -3.03 -53.16 -28.24
C LYS A 366 -1.60 -53.29 -27.72
N LEU A 367 -1.11 -52.32 -26.96
CA LEU A 367 -0.43 -52.54 -25.67
C LEU A 367 -0.23 -51.21 -24.91
N SER A 368 -0.39 -51.32 -23.59
CA SER A 368 -0.45 -50.36 -22.48
C SER A 368 0.78 -49.44 -22.30
N ASP A 369 0.59 -48.21 -21.80
CA ASP A 369 0.71 -47.85 -20.36
C ASP A 369 0.46 -46.33 -20.14
N SER A 370 -0.66 -45.96 -19.51
CA SER A 370 -0.78 -45.28 -18.20
C SER A 370 -0.36 -43.80 -18.09
N LEU A 371 -1.34 -42.91 -18.31
CA LEU A 371 -1.51 -41.66 -17.54
C LEU A 371 -3.01 -41.52 -17.24
N GLN A 372 -3.39 -41.73 -15.98
CA GLN A 372 -4.76 -41.56 -15.49
C GLN A 372 -4.99 -40.07 -15.22
N ASP A 373 -5.80 -39.44 -16.07
CA ASP A 373 -6.59 -38.27 -15.72
C ASP A 373 -7.82 -38.77 -14.94
N GLU A 374 -7.89 -38.50 -13.64
CA GLU A 374 -9.11 -38.70 -12.86
C GLU A 374 -9.99 -37.45 -12.97
N ASP A 375 -10.96 -37.51 -13.87
CA ASP A 375 -12.13 -36.63 -13.92
C ASP A 375 -12.90 -36.74 -12.60
N LEU A 376 -12.92 -35.65 -11.80
CA LEU A 376 -13.75 -35.58 -10.60
C LEU A 376 -15.19 -35.21 -10.95
N ASP A 377 -16.07 -36.14 -10.58
CA ASP A 377 -17.50 -36.24 -10.87
C ASP A 377 -18.32 -35.07 -10.29
N LEU A 378 -18.91 -34.27 -11.18
CA LEU A 378 -19.84 -33.18 -10.89
C LEU A 378 -21.26 -33.74 -10.72
N ARG A 379 -21.60 -34.23 -9.53
CA ARG A 379 -23.00 -34.54 -9.15
C ARG A 379 -23.14 -34.72 -7.64
N ASP A 380 -23.42 -33.63 -6.93
CA ASP A 380 -24.38 -33.56 -5.82
C ASP A 380 -24.18 -32.32 -4.94
N THR A 381 -24.75 -31.17 -5.35
CA THR A 381 -25.18 -30.13 -4.40
C THR A 381 -26.36 -29.37 -4.99
N LYS A 382 -27.56 -29.91 -4.83
CA LYS A 382 -28.83 -29.21 -5.09
C LYS A 382 -29.53 -28.99 -3.76
N ARG A 383 -29.63 -27.71 -3.34
CA ARG A 383 -30.53 -27.06 -2.37
C ARG A 383 -29.75 -26.22 -1.36
N LEU A 384 -29.87 -24.91 -1.46
CA LEU A 384 -30.53 -24.07 -0.45
C LEU A 384 -30.65 -22.62 -0.96
N LYS A 385 -31.71 -21.96 -0.51
CA LYS A 385 -32.27 -20.71 -1.02
C LYS A 385 -31.47 -19.48 -0.57
N LEU A 386 -31.58 -18.44 -1.41
CA LEU A 386 -31.07 -17.08 -1.28
C LEU A 386 -31.45 -16.39 0.04
N GLY A 387 -30.54 -15.55 0.52
CA GLY A 387 -30.78 -14.44 1.44
C GLY A 387 -29.93 -13.26 0.97
N GLU A 388 -30.56 -12.09 0.89
CA GLU A 388 -30.13 -10.87 0.21
C GLU A 388 -29.01 -10.10 0.95
N ASP A 389 -28.21 -9.40 0.13
CA ASP A 389 -27.56 -8.10 0.31
C ASP A 389 -27.09 -7.65 1.71
N GLU A 390 -25.77 -7.54 1.87
CA GLU A 390 -25.17 -6.47 2.70
C GLU A 390 -23.92 -5.89 2.01
N ASP A 391 -23.98 -4.60 1.72
CA ASP A 391 -22.90 -3.76 1.20
C ASP A 391 -21.72 -3.74 2.19
N TYR A 392 -20.52 -4.12 1.72
CA TYR A 392 -19.30 -4.00 2.52
C TYR A 392 -18.57 -2.69 2.24
N ASP A 393 -18.59 -1.85 3.28
CA ASP A 393 -17.83 -0.62 3.45
C ASP A 393 -16.30 -0.88 3.44
N ASP A 394 -15.60 -0.13 2.60
CA ASP A 394 -14.17 -0.25 2.30
C ASP A 394 -13.36 0.55 3.32
N GLY A 395 -12.92 -0.11 4.39
CA GLY A 395 -12.06 0.44 5.45
C GLY A 395 -10.66 0.92 5.01
N THR A 396 -10.41 1.04 3.71
CA THR A 396 -9.21 1.68 3.17
C THR A 396 -9.30 3.20 3.26
N ILE A 397 -10.50 3.79 3.25
CA ILE A 397 -10.70 5.26 3.28
C ILE A 397 -10.36 5.86 4.66
N ASP A 398 -10.60 5.12 5.75
CA ASP A 398 -10.37 5.62 7.12
C ASP A 398 -8.88 5.75 7.50
N LEU A 399 -8.00 4.97 6.87
CA LEU A 399 -6.56 5.06 7.14
C LEU A 399 -5.93 6.34 6.55
N TYR A 400 -6.50 6.85 5.45
CA TYR A 400 -6.04 8.10 4.83
C TYR A 400 -6.61 9.33 5.56
N ARG A 401 -7.84 9.26 6.08
CA ARG A 401 -8.46 10.38 6.81
C ARG A 401 -7.84 10.60 8.20
N GLN A 402 -7.31 9.56 8.84
CA GLN A 402 -6.67 9.65 10.17
C GLN A 402 -5.23 10.20 10.16
N LEU A 403 -4.56 10.24 9.00
CA LEU A 403 -3.19 10.72 8.88
C LEU A 403 -3.07 12.21 8.54
N ASP A 404 -4.16 12.83 8.08
CA ASP A 404 -4.19 14.24 7.67
C ASP A 404 -4.87 15.17 8.70
N ASP A 405 -5.46 14.63 9.78
CA ASP A 405 -6.17 15.41 10.81
C ASP A 405 -5.47 15.35 12.18
N PRO A 406 -4.86 16.45 12.67
CA PRO A 406 -4.15 16.48 13.95
C PRO A 406 -5.05 16.22 15.17
N ASP A 407 -6.37 16.46 15.09
CA ASP A 407 -7.30 16.13 16.18
C ASP A 407 -7.65 14.63 16.23
N SER A 408 -7.53 13.93 15.10
CA SER A 408 -7.76 12.48 15.00
C SER A 408 -6.61 11.66 15.60
N ALA A 409 -5.36 12.12 15.45
CA ALA A 409 -4.21 11.50 16.10
C ALA A 409 -4.27 11.63 17.64
N SER A 410 -4.76 12.77 18.13
CA SER A 410 -5.03 13.00 19.56
C SER A 410 -6.18 12.13 20.07
N ALA A 411 -7.27 12.03 19.31
CA ALA A 411 -8.42 11.18 19.64
C ALA A 411 -8.10 9.67 19.55
N ALA A 412 -7.25 9.24 18.62
CA ALA A 412 -6.79 7.86 18.50
C ALA A 412 -5.82 7.49 19.64
N THR A 413 -4.97 8.44 20.06
CA THR A 413 -4.12 8.31 21.25
C THR A 413 -4.96 8.25 22.52
N GLN A 414 -6.01 9.08 22.64
CA GLN A 414 -6.94 9.05 23.76
C GLN A 414 -7.78 7.76 23.78
N LYS A 415 -8.26 7.27 22.63
CA LYS A 415 -8.93 5.96 22.53
C LYS A 415 -8.02 4.81 22.91
N ALA A 416 -6.74 4.86 22.50
CA ALA A 416 -5.76 3.86 22.91
C ALA A 416 -5.50 3.93 24.42
N ILE A 417 -5.41 5.12 25.01
CA ILE A 417 -5.29 5.33 26.46
C ILE A 417 -6.53 4.80 27.19
N ASP A 418 -7.74 5.07 26.69
CA ASP A 418 -9.00 4.64 27.31
C ASP A 418 -9.17 3.12 27.23
N ILE A 419 -8.86 2.49 26.09
CA ILE A 419 -8.85 1.02 25.94
C ILE A 419 -7.83 0.38 26.88
N THR A 420 -6.65 0.99 27.03
CA THR A 420 -5.63 0.49 27.96
C THR A 420 -6.07 0.67 29.41
N THR A 421 -6.80 1.74 29.72
CA THR A 421 -7.34 2.03 31.06
C THR A 421 -8.49 1.07 31.40
N GLU A 422 -9.38 0.78 30.46
CA GLU A 422 -10.48 -0.17 30.61
C GLU A 422 -9.96 -1.60 30.80
N PHE A 423 -8.92 -1.98 30.04
CA PHE A 423 -8.21 -3.26 30.18
C PHE A 423 -7.46 -3.42 31.52
N VAL A 424 -6.92 -2.33 32.07
CA VAL A 424 -6.31 -2.29 33.41
C VAL A 424 -7.39 -2.37 34.50
N LEU A 425 -8.53 -1.71 34.32
CA LEU A 425 -9.65 -1.73 35.26
C LEU A 425 -10.38 -3.09 35.30
N GLU A 426 -10.49 -3.79 34.17
CA GLU A 426 -11.04 -5.16 34.10
C GLU A 426 -10.15 -6.21 34.79
N ARG A 427 -8.84 -5.93 34.96
CA ARG A 427 -7.86 -6.88 35.51
C ARG A 427 -7.44 -6.60 36.94
N LEU A 428 -7.88 -5.49 37.52
CA LEU A 428 -7.74 -5.23 38.96
C LEU A 428 -8.91 -5.89 39.69
N SER A 429 -8.62 -6.85 40.58
CA SER A 429 -9.66 -7.51 41.36
C SER A 429 -10.44 -6.48 42.21
N ILE A 430 -11.74 -6.71 42.40
CA ILE A 430 -12.65 -5.81 43.13
C ILE A 430 -12.12 -5.45 44.52
N SER A 431 -11.36 -6.34 45.15
CA SER A 431 -10.69 -6.11 46.44
C SER A 431 -9.55 -5.09 46.37
N VAL A 432 -8.79 -5.03 45.25
CA VAL A 432 -7.71 -4.05 45.03
C VAL A 432 -8.28 -2.67 44.72
N VAL A 433 -9.35 -2.60 43.93
CA VAL A 433 -10.06 -1.34 43.62
C VAL A 433 -10.76 -0.76 44.88
N GLY A 434 -11.28 -1.63 45.75
CA GLY A 434 -11.82 -1.23 47.06
C GLY A 434 -10.77 -0.64 47.98
N TYR A 435 -9.60 -1.28 48.09
CA TYR A 435 -8.48 -0.82 48.91
C TYR A 435 -7.93 0.53 48.43
N PHE A 436 -7.79 0.73 47.12
CA PHE A 436 -7.33 2.00 46.54
C PHE A 436 -8.37 3.13 46.70
N LYS A 437 -9.67 2.84 46.63
CA LYS A 437 -10.72 3.83 46.90
C LYS A 437 -10.73 4.28 48.36
N GLU A 438 -10.53 3.37 49.32
CA GLU A 438 -10.43 3.71 50.75
C GLU A 438 -9.15 4.50 51.06
N LEU A 439 -8.02 4.10 50.47
CA LEU A 439 -6.75 4.84 50.57
C LEU A 439 -6.86 6.25 49.96
N PHE A 440 -7.52 6.41 48.81
CA PHE A 440 -7.75 7.73 48.20
C PHE A 440 -8.70 8.60 49.03
N LYS A 441 -9.72 7.99 49.66
CA LYS A 441 -10.69 8.71 50.50
C LYS A 441 -10.07 9.16 51.83
N ASN A 442 -9.16 8.35 52.40
CA ASN A 442 -8.39 8.69 53.58
C ASN A 442 -7.26 9.69 53.26
N MET A 443 -6.59 9.57 52.09
CA MET A 443 -5.59 10.56 51.64
C MET A 443 -6.22 11.94 51.36
N LYS A 444 -7.41 12.00 50.74
CA LYS A 444 -8.13 13.28 50.51
C LYS A 444 -8.53 13.98 51.81
N ARG A 445 -8.68 13.26 52.92
CA ARG A 445 -9.00 13.84 54.24
C ARG A 445 -7.78 14.41 54.97
N CYS A 446 -6.58 13.94 54.65
CA CYS A 446 -5.34 14.36 55.32
C CYS A 446 -4.51 15.40 54.54
N PHE A 447 -4.72 15.55 53.23
CA PHE A 447 -3.87 16.40 52.38
C PHE A 447 -4.61 17.61 51.85
N PHE A 448 -4.64 18.69 52.64
CA PHE A 448 -5.08 20.01 52.16
C PHE A 448 -3.96 21.06 52.14
N ASN A 449 -2.68 20.70 52.36
CA ASN A 449 -1.67 21.77 52.52
C ASN A 449 -0.19 21.41 52.29
N TRP A 450 0.17 20.56 51.33
CA TRP A 450 1.60 20.28 51.04
C TRP A 450 1.94 20.40 49.54
N ASP A 451 3.16 20.87 49.28
CA ASP A 451 3.69 21.36 48.01
C ASP A 451 3.93 20.26 46.94
N TYR A 452 3.85 20.66 45.67
CA TYR A 452 3.81 19.78 44.47
C TYR A 452 5.00 18.80 44.32
N GLN A 453 6.16 19.10 44.94
CA GLN A 453 7.34 18.22 44.92
C GLN A 453 7.20 16.97 45.81
N PHE A 454 6.32 16.95 46.80
CA PHE A 454 6.13 15.79 47.67
C PHE A 454 5.24 14.73 46.98
N ILE A 455 4.26 15.17 46.19
CA ILE A 455 3.32 14.31 45.44
C ILE A 455 4.03 13.53 44.34
N THR A 456 4.97 14.17 43.64
CA THR A 456 5.76 13.53 42.57
C THR A 456 6.74 12.49 43.11
N LYS A 457 7.37 12.74 44.27
CA LYS A 457 8.22 11.74 44.93
C LYS A 457 7.43 10.56 45.48
N PHE A 458 6.21 10.79 45.99
CA PHE A 458 5.33 9.73 46.49
C PHE A 458 4.83 8.82 45.34
N TRP A 459 4.47 9.41 44.19
CA TRP A 459 4.09 8.65 42.99
C TRP A 459 5.23 7.78 42.45
N LEU A 460 6.46 8.31 42.41
CA LEU A 460 7.65 7.53 42.02
C LEU A 460 7.93 6.38 42.99
N PHE A 461 7.72 6.59 44.30
CA PHE A 461 7.93 5.53 45.31
C PHE A 461 6.85 4.43 45.23
N SER A 462 5.60 4.78 44.97
CA SER A 462 4.52 3.81 44.76
C SER A 462 4.68 3.00 43.47
N PHE A 463 5.19 3.60 42.39
CA PHE A 463 5.47 2.91 41.14
C PHE A 463 6.65 1.94 41.25
N LEU A 464 7.69 2.31 42.01
CA LEU A 464 8.84 1.46 42.31
C LEU A 464 8.47 0.28 43.23
N TRP A 465 7.55 0.47 44.19
CA TRP A 465 7.10 -0.61 45.07
C TRP A 465 6.25 -1.66 44.34
N VAL A 466 5.37 -1.23 43.41
CA VAL A 466 4.52 -2.13 42.59
C VAL A 466 5.34 -2.89 41.54
N SER A 467 6.55 -2.43 41.22
CA SER A 467 7.45 -3.15 40.31
C SER A 467 8.37 -4.15 41.04
N TYR A 468 8.39 -4.15 42.38
CA TYR A 468 9.29 -4.98 43.20
C TYR A 468 8.57 -6.08 44.02
N VAL A 469 7.23 -6.08 44.04
CA VAL A 469 6.37 -7.16 44.58
C VAL A 469 5.64 -7.83 43.43
#